data_AF-A0A0F9NCY9-F1
#
_entry.id   AF-A0A0F9NCY9-F1
#
_cell.length_a   1.000
_cell.length_b   1.000
_cell.length_c   1.000
_cell.angle_alpha   90.00
_cell.angle_beta   90.00
_cell.angle_gamma   90.00
#
_symmetry.space_group_name_H-M   'P 1'
#
loop_
_entity.id
_entity.type
_entity.pdbx_description
1 polymer ?
#
loop_
_entity_poly.entity_id
_entity_poly.type
_entity_poly.pdbx_seq_one_letter_code
_entity_poly.pdbx_strand_id
1 'polypeptide(L)'
;MVEPITHAEVCVPMEGVRDWRNPRTKARVVEIHFRANPLKRTEEWVQKQMAQMDTMGFRREYDIDWRVLLGKPVYGEDWNEDIHLLPKMFTPEPGVPLLAGWDFQKYPSLVIAQWTSGKGEFPYDGRFVPFAEMQSEYLFASFLPEAISWRASLFPGFFFYDFCDPAGLSKSPTDEKSCFNLMTERGLAPIAGEQSLAARLGAVSGLLSTLRRGRPLMQVDQWGCPGVHAGFRGAYCFEEITGIDGTQYKEVPAKTSAADFHDALQYIATRLDVVRVPVADEERPLSKAWRFE
;
A
#
# COMPACT_ATOMS: atom_id res chain seq x y z
N MET A 1 30.49 11.37 -9.86
CA MET A 1 30.38 10.03 -10.48
C MET A 1 30.54 9.02 -9.36
N VAL A 2 29.50 8.27 -9.02
CA VAL A 2 29.58 7.20 -8.01
C VAL A 2 30.13 5.98 -8.75
N GLU A 3 31.30 5.49 -8.35
CA GLU A 3 31.87 4.27 -8.92
C GLU A 3 30.89 3.09 -8.76
N PRO A 4 30.78 2.20 -9.75
CA PRO A 4 29.93 1.03 -9.64
C PRO A 4 30.37 0.18 -8.45
N ILE A 5 29.40 -0.28 -7.65
CA ILE A 5 29.66 -1.16 -6.51
C ILE A 5 30.25 -2.46 -7.06
N THR A 6 31.52 -2.73 -6.77
CA THR A 6 32.12 -4.04 -7.00
C THR A 6 31.45 -5.05 -6.08
N HIS A 7 30.86 -6.11 -6.65
CA HIS A 7 30.26 -7.18 -5.86
C HIS A 7 31.32 -7.80 -4.94
N ALA A 8 30.97 -8.02 -3.67
CA ALA A 8 31.85 -8.72 -2.74
C ALA A 8 31.96 -10.20 -3.14
N GLU A 9 33.17 -10.73 -3.22
CA GLU A 9 33.39 -12.17 -3.34
C GLU A 9 33.00 -12.84 -2.02
N VAL A 10 32.02 -13.75 -2.09
CA VAL A 10 31.52 -14.51 -0.95
C VAL A 10 32.15 -15.90 -0.96
N CYS A 11 32.86 -16.24 0.11
CA CYS A 11 33.37 -17.59 0.35
C CYS A 11 32.35 -18.39 1.17
N VAL A 12 32.20 -19.67 0.87
CA VAL A 12 31.32 -20.59 1.61
C VAL A 12 32.20 -21.71 2.21
N PRO A 13 32.82 -21.48 3.38
CA PRO A 13 33.77 -22.43 3.96
C PRO A 13 33.11 -23.75 4.40
N MET A 14 31.81 -23.73 4.72
CA MET A 14 31.02 -24.91 5.03
C MET A 14 29.52 -24.63 4.85
N GLU A 15 28.70 -25.68 4.77
CA GLU A 15 27.24 -25.53 4.66
C GLU A 15 26.69 -24.68 5.81
N GLY A 16 25.96 -23.62 5.45
CA GLY A 16 25.39 -22.67 6.42
C GLY A 16 26.34 -21.59 6.92
N VAL A 17 27.57 -21.49 6.39
CA VAL A 17 28.50 -20.38 6.73
C VAL A 17 28.89 -19.64 5.47
N ARG A 18 28.76 -18.31 5.49
CA ARG A 18 29.28 -17.42 4.43
C ARG A 18 30.26 -16.43 5.04
N ASP A 19 31.36 -16.18 4.34
CA ASP A 19 32.44 -15.30 4.77
C ASP A 19 32.80 -14.36 3.61
N TRP A 20 32.73 -13.06 3.84
CA TRP A 20 33.11 -12.07 2.83
C TRP A 20 33.71 -10.82 3.46
N ARG A 21 34.37 -10.02 2.62
CA ARG A 21 34.89 -8.71 3.01
C ARG A 21 34.11 -7.62 2.32
N ASN A 22 33.58 -6.69 3.09
CA ASN A 22 32.89 -5.53 2.55
C ASN A 22 33.89 -4.67 1.74
N PRO A 23 33.69 -4.45 0.43
CA PRO A 23 34.65 -3.77 -0.42
C PRO A 23 34.83 -2.28 -0.05
N ARG A 24 33.82 -1.67 0.58
CA ARG A 24 33.80 -0.26 0.99
C ARG A 24 34.38 -0.06 2.39
N THR A 25 33.91 -0.80 3.38
CA THR A 25 34.32 -0.61 4.79
C THR A 25 35.50 -1.48 5.20
N LYS A 26 35.90 -2.44 4.36
CA LYS A 26 36.94 -3.46 4.62
C LYS A 26 36.65 -4.37 5.81
N ALA A 27 35.46 -4.27 6.42
CA ALA A 27 35.00 -5.19 7.47
C ALA A 27 34.90 -6.62 6.93
N ARG A 28 35.34 -7.60 7.72
CA ARG A 28 35.07 -9.02 7.45
C ARG A 28 33.73 -9.38 8.08
N VAL A 29 32.86 -10.00 7.33
CA VAL A 29 31.53 -10.44 7.76
C VAL A 29 31.47 -11.95 7.65
N VAL A 30 31.03 -12.60 8.73
CA VAL A 30 30.79 -14.04 8.79
C VAL A 30 29.32 -14.24 9.14
N GLU A 31 28.52 -14.74 8.21
CA GLU A 31 27.11 -15.08 8.38
C GLU A 31 27.00 -16.58 8.73
N ILE A 32 26.30 -16.89 9.83
CA ILE A 32 26.17 -18.25 10.38
C ILE A 32 24.69 -18.64 10.42
N HIS A 33 24.24 -19.36 9.41
CA HIS A 33 22.89 -19.93 9.29
C HIS A 33 22.68 -21.13 10.22
N PHE A 34 21.43 -21.45 10.62
CA PHE A 34 21.17 -22.58 11.54
C PHE A 34 21.69 -23.92 11.01
N ARG A 35 21.69 -24.08 9.68
CA ARG A 35 22.26 -25.23 8.96
C ARG A 35 23.77 -25.39 9.16
N ALA A 36 24.48 -24.41 9.68
CA ALA A 36 25.87 -24.58 10.11
C ALA A 36 26.02 -25.68 11.17
N ASN A 37 24.97 -25.95 11.95
CA ASN A 37 24.92 -27.07 12.88
C ASN A 37 24.25 -28.30 12.22
N PRO A 38 24.97 -29.42 12.02
CA PRO A 38 24.41 -30.65 11.43
C PRO A 38 23.17 -31.18 12.15
N LEU A 39 23.07 -30.99 13.47
CA LEU A 39 21.94 -31.47 14.27
C LEU A 39 20.65 -30.67 14.01
N LYS A 40 20.75 -29.47 13.46
CA LYS A 40 19.60 -28.58 13.17
C LYS A 40 19.07 -28.71 11.74
N ARG A 41 19.64 -29.61 10.92
CA ARG A 41 19.28 -29.76 9.50
C ARG A 41 18.09 -30.67 9.26
N THR A 42 17.61 -31.36 10.30
CA THR A 42 16.52 -32.32 10.17
C THR A 42 15.17 -31.63 10.03
N GLU A 43 14.28 -32.21 9.22
CA GLU A 43 12.92 -31.72 9.02
C GLU A 43 12.15 -31.63 10.36
N GLU A 44 12.34 -32.61 11.23
CA GLU A 44 11.73 -32.63 12.57
C GLU A 44 12.13 -31.44 13.42
N TRP A 45 13.40 -31.00 13.34
CA TRP A 45 13.87 -29.84 14.08
C TRP A 45 13.24 -28.56 13.52
N VAL A 46 13.20 -28.42 12.19
CA VAL A 46 12.56 -27.28 11.51
C VAL A 46 11.09 -27.17 11.90
N GLN A 47 10.34 -28.27 11.79
CA GLN A 47 8.91 -28.33 12.15
C GLN A 47 8.69 -28.01 13.63
N LYS A 48 9.53 -28.52 14.53
CA LYS A 48 9.45 -28.23 15.97
C LYS A 48 9.67 -26.75 16.27
N GLN A 49 10.58 -26.08 15.55
CA GLN A 49 10.81 -24.65 15.71
C GLN A 49 9.70 -23.81 15.06
N MET A 50 9.23 -24.18 13.88
CA MET A 50 8.08 -23.53 13.22
C MET A 50 6.77 -23.69 14.01
N ALA A 51 6.65 -24.67 14.91
CA ALA A 51 5.52 -24.79 15.82
C ALA A 51 5.59 -23.85 17.03
N GLN A 52 6.76 -23.27 17.32
CA GLN A 52 7.01 -22.40 18.47
C GLN A 52 6.99 -20.91 18.13
N MET A 53 6.99 -20.56 16.85
CA MET A 53 6.95 -19.18 16.34
C MET A 53 6.21 -19.16 15.01
N ASP A 54 5.76 -17.99 14.57
CA ASP A 54 5.16 -17.88 13.24
C ASP A 54 6.20 -18.11 12.12
N THR A 55 5.71 -18.31 10.89
CA THR A 55 6.58 -18.60 9.74
C THR A 55 7.56 -17.46 9.45
N MET A 56 7.19 -16.21 9.75
CA MET A 56 8.05 -15.06 9.52
C MET A 56 9.17 -14.95 10.56
N GLY A 57 8.87 -15.22 11.83
CA GLY A 57 9.83 -15.32 12.92
C GLY A 57 10.86 -16.41 12.67
N PHE A 58 10.43 -17.56 12.12
CA PHE A 58 11.36 -18.62 11.73
C PHE A 58 12.29 -18.17 10.61
N ARG A 59 11.76 -17.55 9.54
CA ARG A 59 12.60 -17.05 8.43
C ARG A 59 13.59 -15.96 8.86
N ARG A 60 13.18 -15.13 9.81
CA ARG A 60 14.02 -14.07 10.39
C ARG A 60 15.15 -14.65 11.24
N GLU A 61 14.80 -15.48 12.22
CA GLU A 61 15.74 -16.00 13.23
C GLU A 61 16.66 -17.06 12.64
N TYR A 62 16.11 -17.96 11.82
CA TYR A 62 16.80 -19.14 11.36
C TYR A 62 17.25 -19.00 9.91
N ASP A 63 16.38 -18.60 8.97
CA ASP A 63 16.80 -18.50 7.56
C ASP A 63 17.69 -17.28 7.27
N ILE A 64 17.86 -16.37 8.24
CA ILE A 64 18.65 -15.13 8.09
C ILE A 64 18.18 -14.38 6.83
N ASP A 65 16.88 -14.41 6.58
CA ASP A 65 16.30 -13.72 5.45
C ASP A 65 16.21 -12.23 5.79
N TRP A 66 17.25 -11.48 5.43
CA TRP A 66 17.35 -10.03 5.58
C TRP A 66 16.25 -9.26 4.82
N ARG A 67 15.45 -9.96 3.99
CA ARG A 67 14.28 -9.40 3.29
C ARG A 67 13.02 -9.47 4.15
N VAL A 68 13.04 -10.21 5.27
CA VAL A 68 11.96 -10.16 6.26
C VAL A 68 11.96 -8.76 6.86
N LEU A 69 10.95 -7.99 6.49
CA LEU A 69 10.78 -6.61 6.92
C LEU A 69 10.72 -6.55 8.45
N LEU A 70 11.49 -5.62 9.03
CA LEU A 70 11.50 -5.39 10.48
C LEU A 70 10.12 -4.85 10.91
N GLY A 71 9.29 -5.69 11.54
CA GLY A 71 8.01 -5.28 12.12
C GLY A 71 6.91 -6.31 11.96
N LYS A 72 5.76 -6.08 12.61
CA LYS A 72 4.54 -6.87 12.42
C LYS A 72 3.74 -6.30 11.23
N PRO A 73 3.55 -7.03 10.11
CA PRO A 73 2.72 -6.56 9.01
C PRO A 73 1.34 -6.15 9.48
N VAL A 74 0.86 -4.97 9.06
CA VAL A 74 -0.43 -4.43 9.54
C VAL A 74 -1.59 -5.31 9.10
N TYR A 75 -1.59 -5.74 7.84
CA TYR A 75 -2.64 -6.57 7.24
C TYR A 75 -2.19 -8.03 7.03
N GLY A 76 -1.18 -8.50 7.76
CA GLY A 76 -0.60 -9.84 7.52
C GLY A 76 -1.57 -10.99 7.74
N GLU A 77 -2.57 -10.82 8.61
CA GLU A 77 -3.60 -11.83 8.87
C GLU A 77 -4.76 -11.78 7.86
N ASP A 78 -5.02 -10.60 7.27
CA ASP A 78 -6.11 -10.38 6.33
C ASP A 78 -5.69 -10.56 4.87
N TRP A 79 -4.40 -10.35 4.57
CA TRP A 79 -3.87 -10.38 3.21
C TRP A 79 -3.49 -11.79 2.78
N ASN A 80 -3.87 -12.11 1.55
CA ASN A 80 -3.51 -13.35 0.86
C ASN A 80 -3.39 -13.05 -0.64
N GLU A 81 -2.18 -13.17 -1.18
CA GLU A 81 -1.86 -12.85 -2.58
C GLU A 81 -2.72 -13.65 -3.57
N ASP A 82 -3.04 -14.91 -3.28
CA ASP A 82 -3.75 -15.80 -4.20
C ASP A 82 -5.19 -15.35 -4.49
N ILE A 83 -5.82 -14.64 -3.55
CA ILE A 83 -7.22 -14.19 -3.67
C ILE A 83 -7.35 -12.67 -3.83
N HIS A 84 -6.39 -11.91 -3.30
CA HIS A 84 -6.44 -10.45 -3.33
C HIS A 84 -5.71 -9.84 -4.52
N LEU A 85 -4.83 -10.56 -5.22
CA LEU A 85 -4.23 -10.03 -6.44
C LEU A 85 -5.13 -10.26 -7.66
N LEU A 86 -5.17 -9.26 -8.54
CA LEU A 86 -5.73 -9.44 -9.87
C LEU A 86 -4.76 -10.22 -10.76
N PRO A 87 -5.27 -11.13 -11.61
CA PRO A 87 -4.44 -11.92 -12.52
C PRO A 87 -3.93 -11.11 -13.72
N LYS A 88 -4.43 -9.89 -13.92
CA LYS A 88 -4.07 -8.98 -15.01
C LYS A 88 -4.28 -7.52 -14.58
N MET A 89 -3.73 -6.59 -15.37
CA MET A 89 -4.00 -5.17 -15.22
C MET A 89 -5.51 -4.89 -15.29
N PHE A 90 -6.00 -4.09 -14.35
CA PHE A 90 -7.38 -3.68 -14.27
C PHE A 90 -7.65 -2.54 -15.26
N THR A 91 -8.79 -2.61 -15.94
CA THR A 91 -9.28 -1.51 -16.78
C THR A 91 -10.52 -0.90 -16.12
N PRO A 92 -10.51 0.40 -15.76
CA PRO A 92 -11.63 1.01 -15.06
C PRO A 92 -12.91 0.99 -15.89
N GLU A 93 -14.04 0.72 -15.24
CA GLU A 93 -15.36 0.64 -15.87
C GLU A 93 -15.85 2.05 -16.26
N PRO A 94 -16.08 2.32 -17.56
CA PRO A 94 -16.58 3.62 -18.01
C PRO A 94 -17.93 3.96 -17.37
N GLY A 95 -18.12 5.24 -17.02
CA GLY A 95 -19.35 5.72 -16.38
C GLY A 95 -19.46 5.42 -14.88
N VAL A 96 -18.52 4.67 -14.31
CA VAL A 96 -18.39 4.45 -12.86
C VAL A 96 -17.33 5.41 -12.31
N PRO A 97 -17.62 6.16 -11.22
CA PRO A 97 -16.68 7.13 -10.68
C PRO A 97 -15.37 6.49 -10.22
N LEU A 98 -14.26 7.21 -10.39
CA LEU A 98 -12.98 6.86 -9.79
C LEU A 98 -12.84 7.49 -8.42
N LEU A 99 -12.08 6.84 -7.55
CA LEU A 99 -11.85 7.23 -6.17
C LEU A 99 -10.37 7.55 -6.04
N ALA A 100 -10.03 8.76 -5.65
CA ALA A 100 -8.66 9.23 -5.49
C ALA A 100 -8.40 9.50 -4.01
N GLY A 101 -7.49 8.74 -3.41
CA GLY A 101 -7.00 8.93 -2.05
C GLY A 101 -5.72 9.76 -2.06
N TRP A 102 -5.67 10.80 -1.24
CA TRP A 102 -4.55 11.74 -1.16
C TRP A 102 -3.96 11.75 0.24
N ASP A 103 -2.66 11.47 0.34
CA ASP A 103 -1.86 11.71 1.54
C ASP A 103 -0.92 12.90 1.32
N PHE A 104 -0.84 13.78 2.31
CA PHE A 104 -0.15 15.07 2.24
C PHE A 104 1.17 15.11 3.02
N GLN A 105 1.71 13.95 3.43
CA GLN A 105 2.96 13.90 4.18
C GLN A 105 4.16 14.33 3.32
N LYS A 106 5.37 14.14 3.86
CA LYS A 106 6.63 14.53 3.21
C LYS A 106 6.74 14.02 1.76
N TYR A 107 6.22 12.83 1.50
CA TYR A 107 6.13 12.23 0.18
C TYR A 107 4.66 12.13 -0.23
N PRO A 108 4.08 13.22 -0.77
CA PRO A 108 2.66 13.23 -1.09
C PRO A 108 2.35 12.11 -2.07
N SER A 109 1.27 11.39 -1.77
CA SER A 109 0.93 10.14 -2.45
C SER A 109 -0.52 10.16 -2.89
N LEU A 110 -0.77 9.63 -4.08
CA LEU A 110 -2.08 9.47 -4.70
C LEU A 110 -2.30 8.00 -4.99
N VAL A 111 -3.43 7.46 -4.54
CA VAL A 111 -3.92 6.14 -4.95
C VAL A 111 -5.26 6.33 -5.65
N ILE A 112 -5.42 5.73 -6.83
CA ILE A 112 -6.66 5.70 -7.59
C ILE A 112 -7.24 4.29 -7.51
N ALA A 113 -8.52 4.22 -7.17
CA ALA A 113 -9.29 3.01 -7.08
C ALA A 113 -10.67 3.17 -7.73
N GLN A 114 -11.38 2.07 -7.95
CA GLN A 114 -12.77 2.07 -8.37
C GLN A 114 -13.57 1.08 -7.52
N TRP A 115 -14.77 1.50 -7.07
CA TRP A 115 -15.78 0.54 -6.63
C TRP A 115 -16.58 0.11 -7.86
N THR A 116 -16.32 -1.09 -8.35
CA THR A 116 -16.89 -1.58 -9.61
C THR A 116 -18.40 -1.77 -9.50
N SER A 117 -19.10 -1.59 -10.62
CA SER A 117 -20.57 -1.61 -10.66
C SER A 117 -21.19 -2.99 -10.52
N GLY A 118 -20.37 -4.04 -10.57
CA GLY A 118 -20.90 -5.39 -10.69
C GLY A 118 -21.27 -5.76 -12.13
N LYS A 119 -20.87 -4.99 -13.16
CA LYS A 119 -21.24 -5.26 -14.56
C LYS A 119 -20.06 -5.43 -15.52
N GLY A 120 -18.87 -4.96 -15.14
CA GLY A 120 -17.66 -5.13 -15.92
C GLY A 120 -16.94 -6.41 -15.55
N GLU A 121 -15.68 -6.28 -15.14
CA GLU A 121 -14.80 -7.43 -14.85
C GLU A 121 -15.28 -8.29 -13.67
N PHE A 122 -16.14 -7.74 -12.81
CA PHE A 122 -16.72 -8.42 -11.66
C PHE A 122 -18.24 -8.47 -11.76
N PRO A 123 -18.82 -9.46 -12.46
CA PRO A 123 -20.27 -9.54 -12.63
C PRO A 123 -20.99 -9.85 -11.31
N TYR A 124 -22.00 -9.04 -11.00
CA TYR A 124 -23.01 -9.16 -9.95
C TYR A 124 -22.50 -9.07 -8.50
N ASP A 125 -21.25 -8.68 -8.27
CA ASP A 125 -20.65 -8.70 -6.94
C ASP A 125 -19.99 -7.38 -6.53
N GLY A 126 -19.46 -6.58 -7.45
CA GLY A 126 -18.86 -5.28 -7.14
C GLY A 126 -17.62 -5.40 -6.25
N ARG A 127 -16.54 -4.73 -6.62
CA ARG A 127 -15.23 -4.85 -5.97
C ARG A 127 -14.59 -3.50 -5.79
N PHE A 128 -13.90 -3.33 -4.68
CA PHE A 128 -13.00 -2.22 -4.49
C PHE A 128 -11.64 -2.58 -5.06
N VAL A 129 -11.22 -1.85 -6.09
CA VAL A 129 -9.98 -2.15 -6.81
C VAL A 129 -9.09 -0.93 -6.86
N PRO A 130 -8.02 -0.83 -6.06
CA PRO A 130 -6.92 0.09 -6.32
C PRO A 130 -6.12 -0.36 -7.55
N PHE A 131 -5.86 0.56 -8.49
CA PHE A 131 -5.25 0.23 -9.77
C PHE A 131 -4.33 1.28 -10.40
N ALA A 132 -4.17 2.44 -9.80
CA ALA A 132 -3.08 3.34 -10.21
C ALA A 132 -2.57 4.09 -8.98
N GLU A 133 -1.27 4.36 -8.93
CA GLU A 133 -0.68 5.14 -7.85
C GLU A 133 0.39 6.11 -8.38
N MET A 134 0.64 7.16 -7.61
CA MET A 134 1.68 8.15 -7.89
C MET A 134 2.21 8.72 -6.57
N GLN A 135 3.51 8.96 -6.48
CA GLN A 135 4.14 9.59 -5.33
C GLN A 135 5.19 10.59 -5.81
N SER A 136 5.47 11.61 -5.01
CA SER A 136 6.50 12.62 -5.31
C SER A 136 7.43 12.86 -4.13
N GLU A 137 8.66 13.25 -4.43
CA GLU A 137 9.62 13.78 -3.44
C GLU A 137 9.45 15.29 -3.21
N TYR A 138 8.63 15.95 -4.04
CA TYR A 138 8.34 17.37 -3.94
C TYR A 138 7.16 17.64 -2.99
N LEU A 139 7.07 18.89 -2.53
CA LEU A 139 5.94 19.33 -1.72
C LEU A 139 4.60 19.18 -2.47
N PHE A 140 3.52 19.01 -1.72
CA PHE A 140 2.18 18.83 -2.26
C PHE A 140 1.76 19.90 -3.27
N ALA A 141 2.16 21.17 -3.07
CA ALA A 141 1.85 22.27 -3.98
C ALA A 141 2.45 22.08 -5.40
N SER A 142 3.60 21.43 -5.50
CA SER A 142 4.27 21.09 -6.77
C SER A 142 3.76 19.77 -7.33
N PHE A 143 3.41 18.81 -6.47
CA PHE A 143 2.86 17.51 -6.86
C PHE A 143 1.45 17.62 -7.46
N LEU A 144 0.58 18.44 -6.85
CA LEU A 144 -0.82 18.57 -7.24
C LEU A 144 -1.06 18.85 -8.74
N PRO A 145 -0.41 19.83 -9.41
CA PRO A 145 -0.61 20.03 -10.85
C PRO A 145 -0.16 18.82 -11.69
N GLU A 146 0.91 18.16 -11.29
CA GLU A 146 1.43 16.97 -11.98
C GLU A 146 0.44 15.81 -11.87
N ALA A 147 -0.06 15.54 -10.66
CA ALA A 147 -1.04 14.50 -10.40
C ALA A 147 -2.37 14.75 -11.14
N ILE A 148 -2.83 16.00 -11.22
CA ILE A 148 -4.02 16.37 -12.00
C ILE A 148 -3.81 16.11 -13.49
N SER A 149 -2.66 16.51 -14.03
CA SER A 149 -2.32 16.29 -15.44
C SER A 149 -2.21 14.80 -15.76
N TRP A 150 -1.51 14.05 -14.90
CA TRP A 150 -1.31 12.61 -15.03
C TRP A 150 -2.64 11.85 -15.03
N ARG A 151 -3.53 12.10 -14.05
CA ARG A 151 -4.83 11.41 -13.99
C ARG A 151 -5.75 11.78 -15.16
N ALA A 152 -5.71 13.03 -15.63
CA ALA A 152 -6.51 13.47 -16.77
C ALA A 152 -6.05 12.83 -18.09
N SER A 153 -4.74 12.59 -18.24
CA SER A 153 -4.16 11.89 -19.39
C SER A 153 -4.54 10.41 -19.41
N LEU A 154 -4.46 9.73 -18.25
CA LEU A 154 -4.75 8.30 -18.16
C LEU A 154 -6.24 7.96 -18.16
N PHE A 155 -7.08 8.84 -17.59
CA PHE A 155 -8.50 8.56 -17.36
C PHE A 155 -9.39 9.66 -17.96
N PRO A 156 -9.32 9.91 -19.27
CA PRO A 156 -10.12 10.94 -19.92
C PRO A 156 -11.63 10.64 -19.78
N GLY A 157 -12.39 11.64 -19.37
CA GLY A 157 -13.86 11.53 -19.23
C GLY A 157 -14.33 10.86 -17.93
N PHE A 158 -13.42 10.40 -17.07
CA PHE A 158 -13.80 9.92 -15.74
C PHE A 158 -14.01 11.09 -14.76
N PHE A 159 -14.94 10.89 -13.84
CA PHE A 159 -15.15 11.75 -12.69
C PHE A 159 -14.50 11.13 -11.44
N PHE A 160 -13.98 11.98 -10.55
CA PHE A 160 -13.24 11.58 -9.36
C PHE A 160 -13.93 12.04 -8.08
N TYR A 161 -13.97 11.15 -7.08
CA TYR A 161 -14.11 11.54 -5.67
C TYR A 161 -12.72 11.65 -5.05
N ASP A 162 -12.35 12.83 -4.59
CA ASP A 162 -11.04 13.13 -3.99
C ASP A 162 -11.13 13.03 -2.46
N PHE A 163 -10.65 11.93 -1.86
CA PHE A 163 -10.59 11.71 -0.40
C PHE A 163 -9.21 12.06 0.14
N CYS A 164 -9.17 12.79 1.25
CA CYS A 164 -7.95 13.45 1.71
C CYS A 164 -7.73 13.30 3.21
N ASP A 165 -6.46 13.32 3.63
CA ASP A 165 -6.07 13.43 5.04
C ASP A 165 -6.74 14.65 5.72
N PRO A 166 -7.55 14.47 6.78
CA PRO A 166 -8.14 15.56 7.55
C PRO A 166 -7.13 16.58 8.09
N ALA A 167 -5.88 16.16 8.37
CA ALA A 167 -4.84 17.08 8.83
C ALA A 167 -4.53 18.17 7.79
N GLY A 168 -4.77 17.89 6.51
CA GLY A 168 -4.62 18.82 5.39
C GLY A 168 -5.57 20.02 5.40
N LEU A 169 -6.56 20.05 6.31
CA LEU A 169 -7.39 21.23 6.57
C LEU A 169 -6.64 22.33 7.34
N SER A 170 -5.59 21.94 8.07
CA SER A 170 -4.75 22.88 8.80
C SER A 170 -3.95 23.73 7.81
N LYS A 171 -3.83 25.03 8.11
CA LYS A 171 -3.04 25.95 7.29
C LYS A 171 -1.55 25.70 7.48
N SER A 172 -0.80 25.78 6.39
CA SER A 172 0.67 25.83 6.49
C SER A 172 1.09 27.08 7.28
N PRO A 173 2.07 26.98 8.19
CA PRO A 173 2.65 28.13 8.88
C PRO A 173 3.26 29.18 7.95
N THR A 174 3.63 28.78 6.72
CA THR A 174 4.36 29.65 5.78
C THR A 174 3.45 30.39 4.80
N ASP A 175 2.45 29.70 4.23
CA ASP A 175 1.65 30.23 3.11
C ASP A 175 0.18 30.49 3.49
N GLU A 176 -0.21 30.25 4.75
CA GLU A 176 -1.58 30.34 5.27
C GLU A 176 -2.66 29.56 4.48
N LYS A 177 -2.25 28.77 3.48
CA LYS A 177 -3.11 27.89 2.69
C LYS A 177 -3.01 26.47 3.24
N SER A 178 -4.16 25.80 3.26
CA SER A 178 -4.27 24.37 3.56
C SER A 178 -4.13 23.55 2.27
N CYS A 179 -3.88 22.25 2.37
CA CYS A 179 -3.84 21.37 1.18
C CYS A 179 -5.21 21.35 0.48
N PHE A 180 -6.30 21.44 1.25
CA PHE A 180 -7.66 21.56 0.73
C PHE A 180 -7.87 22.84 -0.08
N ASN A 181 -7.32 23.97 0.37
CA ASN A 181 -7.39 25.21 -0.39
C ASN A 181 -6.67 25.07 -1.74
N LEU A 182 -5.48 24.47 -1.75
CA LEU A 182 -4.72 24.24 -2.99
C LEU A 182 -5.48 23.37 -3.99
N MET A 183 -6.13 22.30 -3.51
CA MET A 183 -6.98 21.44 -4.33
C MET A 183 -8.20 22.19 -4.88
N THR A 184 -8.88 22.96 -4.01
CA THR A 184 -10.09 23.71 -4.39
C THR A 184 -9.79 24.80 -5.41
N GLU A 185 -8.67 25.52 -5.26
CA GLU A 185 -8.19 26.52 -6.24
C GLU A 185 -7.88 25.92 -7.62
N ARG A 186 -7.67 24.59 -7.69
CA ARG A 186 -7.45 23.84 -8.93
C ARG A 186 -8.71 23.14 -9.44
N GLY A 187 -9.87 23.43 -8.88
CA GLY A 187 -11.16 22.90 -9.30
C GLY A 187 -11.47 21.50 -8.80
N LEU A 188 -10.74 21.00 -7.80
CA LEU A 188 -11.05 19.73 -7.13
C LEU A 188 -12.02 19.98 -5.97
N ALA A 189 -12.77 18.95 -5.59
CA ALA A 189 -13.68 18.97 -4.45
C ALA A 189 -13.21 17.97 -3.38
N PRO A 190 -12.17 18.32 -2.59
CA PRO A 190 -11.61 17.40 -1.61
C PRO A 190 -12.59 17.08 -0.48
N ILE A 191 -12.66 15.80 -0.10
CA ILE A 191 -13.49 15.24 0.94
C ILE A 191 -12.55 14.77 2.06
N ALA A 192 -12.70 15.33 3.27
CA ALA A 192 -11.93 14.85 4.41
C ALA A 192 -12.27 13.39 4.73
N GLY A 193 -11.24 12.56 4.87
CA GLY A 193 -11.35 11.14 5.27
C GLY A 193 -11.58 10.97 6.77
N GLU A 194 -11.40 9.75 7.24
CA GLU A 194 -11.43 9.42 8.68
C GLU A 194 -10.07 9.71 9.34
N GLN A 195 -10.09 10.28 10.55
CA GLN A 195 -8.89 10.63 11.30
C GLN A 195 -8.39 9.45 12.16
N SER A 196 -9.31 8.63 12.67
CA SER A 196 -8.97 7.52 13.55
C SER A 196 -8.21 6.42 12.78
N LEU A 197 -6.95 6.20 13.15
CA LEU A 197 -6.14 5.10 12.58
C LEU A 197 -6.84 3.75 12.75
N ALA A 198 -7.42 3.48 13.92
CA ALA A 198 -8.13 2.21 14.14
C ALA A 198 -9.32 2.02 13.19
N ALA A 199 -10.08 3.08 12.91
CA ALA A 199 -11.19 3.03 11.96
C ALA A 199 -10.68 2.86 10.51
N ARG A 200 -9.57 3.53 10.17
CA ARG A 200 -8.90 3.40 8.87
C ARG A 200 -8.40 1.99 8.60
N LEU A 201 -7.67 1.39 9.54
CA LEU A 201 -7.19 0.01 9.43
C LEU A 201 -8.36 -0.97 9.37
N GLY A 202 -9.37 -0.78 10.23
CA GLY A 202 -10.56 -1.63 10.26
C GLY A 202 -11.35 -1.61 8.95
N ALA A 203 -11.43 -0.47 8.25
CA ALA A 203 -12.08 -0.37 6.95
C ALA A 203 -11.36 -1.20 5.87
N VAL A 204 -10.02 -1.16 5.82
CA VAL A 204 -9.23 -1.96 4.88
C VAL A 204 -9.32 -3.45 5.21
N SER A 205 -9.11 -3.82 6.48
CA SER A 205 -9.25 -5.21 6.94
C SER A 205 -10.64 -5.77 6.64
N GLY A 206 -11.70 -4.97 6.80
CA GLY A 206 -13.06 -5.36 6.44
C GLY A 206 -13.22 -5.67 4.95
N LEU A 207 -12.58 -4.90 4.07
CA LEU A 207 -12.63 -5.14 2.63
C LEU A 207 -11.82 -6.36 2.18
N LEU A 208 -10.70 -6.66 2.84
CA LEU A 208 -9.91 -7.86 2.60
C LEU A 208 -10.64 -9.12 3.10
N SER A 209 -11.11 -9.11 4.34
CA SER A 209 -11.72 -10.27 4.99
C SER A 209 -13.14 -10.59 4.53
N THR A 210 -13.90 -9.59 4.04
CA THR A 210 -15.28 -9.82 3.60
C THR A 210 -15.33 -10.52 2.26
N LEU A 211 -15.87 -11.74 2.25
CA LEU A 211 -16.13 -12.49 1.03
C LEU A 211 -17.56 -12.22 0.54
N ARG A 212 -17.71 -11.90 -0.75
CA ARG A 212 -19.00 -11.86 -1.43
C ARG A 212 -18.97 -12.82 -2.60
N ARG A 213 -19.80 -13.87 -2.54
CA ARG A 213 -19.81 -14.98 -3.52
C ARG A 213 -18.44 -15.66 -3.65
N GLY A 214 -17.77 -15.87 -2.52
CA GLY A 214 -16.51 -16.61 -2.44
C GLY A 214 -15.26 -15.85 -2.91
N ARG A 215 -15.35 -14.53 -3.15
CA ARG A 215 -14.22 -13.67 -3.48
C ARG A 215 -14.16 -12.46 -2.54
N PRO A 216 -12.97 -11.94 -2.22
CA PRO A 216 -12.83 -10.78 -1.34
C PRO A 216 -13.45 -9.52 -1.97
N LEU A 217 -13.88 -8.57 -1.14
CA LEU A 217 -14.40 -7.29 -1.62
C LEU A 217 -13.31 -6.41 -2.22
N MET A 218 -12.08 -6.51 -1.71
CA MET A 218 -10.92 -5.83 -2.28
C MET A 218 -10.07 -6.77 -3.13
N GLN A 219 -9.66 -6.29 -4.31
CA GLN A 219 -8.60 -6.91 -5.10
C GLN A 219 -7.68 -5.84 -5.64
N VAL A 220 -6.37 -6.10 -5.71
CA VAL A 220 -5.34 -5.10 -6.04
C VAL A 220 -4.76 -5.41 -7.42
N ASP A 221 -4.69 -4.40 -8.27
CA ASP A 221 -3.84 -4.44 -9.45
C ASP A 221 -2.40 -4.12 -9.04
N GLN A 222 -1.57 -5.16 -8.95
CA GLN A 222 -0.16 -5.03 -8.55
C GLN A 222 0.74 -4.30 -9.56
N TRP A 223 0.32 -4.19 -10.83
CA TRP A 223 1.10 -3.50 -11.85
C TRP A 223 0.85 -2.00 -11.79
N GLY A 224 -0.40 -1.61 -11.53
CA GLY A 224 -0.80 -0.23 -11.33
C GLY A 224 -0.53 0.30 -9.93
N CYS A 225 -0.47 -0.58 -8.92
CA CYS A 225 -0.24 -0.22 -7.52
C CYS A 225 0.88 -1.05 -6.83
N PRO A 226 2.14 -0.98 -7.29
CA PRO A 226 3.25 -1.74 -6.71
C PRO A 226 3.58 -1.37 -5.26
N GLY A 227 3.38 -0.11 -4.84
CA GLY A 227 3.60 0.40 -3.49
C GLY A 227 2.51 -0.03 -2.51
N VAL A 228 1.24 0.04 -2.91
CA VAL A 228 0.14 -0.58 -2.15
C VAL A 228 0.38 -2.07 -1.98
N HIS A 229 0.74 -2.77 -3.06
CA HIS A 229 1.05 -4.19 -3.02
C HIS A 229 2.23 -4.49 -2.06
N ALA A 230 3.33 -3.74 -2.15
CA ALA A 230 4.46 -3.89 -1.24
C ALA A 230 4.05 -3.69 0.23
N GLY A 231 3.18 -2.72 0.50
CA GLY A 231 2.67 -2.49 1.85
C GLY A 231 1.88 -3.69 2.38
N PHE A 232 1.00 -4.30 1.57
CA PHE A 232 0.30 -5.52 1.94
C PHE A 232 1.22 -6.72 2.15
N ARG A 233 2.34 -6.80 1.42
CA ARG A 233 3.40 -7.82 1.61
C ARG A 233 4.26 -7.60 2.85
N GLY A 234 3.99 -6.57 3.65
CA GLY A 234 4.64 -6.30 4.92
C GLY A 234 5.46 -5.02 4.96
N ALA A 235 5.54 -4.23 3.88
CA ALA A 235 6.26 -2.95 3.93
C ALA A 235 5.50 -1.88 4.74
N TYR A 236 4.20 -2.12 4.98
CA TYR A 236 3.39 -1.42 5.96
C TYR A 236 3.29 -2.31 7.21
N CYS A 237 4.11 -2.00 8.21
CA CYS A 237 4.26 -2.81 9.42
C CYS A 237 4.39 -1.93 10.67
N PHE A 238 4.05 -2.50 11.83
CA PHE A 238 4.33 -1.91 13.14
C PHE A 238 5.79 -2.18 13.51
N GLU A 239 6.55 -1.14 13.82
CA GLU A 239 7.96 -1.29 14.18
C GLU A 239 8.12 -2.02 15.52
N GLU A 240 9.08 -2.94 15.59
CA GLU A 240 9.45 -3.62 16.84
C GLU A 240 10.15 -2.67 17.80
N ILE A 241 9.73 -2.70 19.06
CA ILE A 241 10.37 -2.02 20.18
C ILE A 241 11.19 -3.07 20.91
N THR A 242 12.51 -2.93 20.90
CA THR A 242 13.40 -3.79 21.67
C THR A 242 13.26 -3.48 23.16
N GLY A 243 12.54 -4.34 23.88
CA GLY A 243 12.40 -4.29 25.35
C GLY A 243 13.18 -5.41 26.04
N ILE A 244 13.41 -5.26 27.34
CA ILE A 244 14.04 -6.29 28.21
C ILE A 244 13.09 -7.50 28.41
N ASP A 245 11.77 -7.29 28.26
CA ASP A 245 10.71 -8.26 28.59
C ASP A 245 10.02 -8.90 27.36
N GLY A 246 10.69 -8.88 26.19
CA GLY A 246 10.19 -9.50 24.95
C GLY A 246 9.92 -8.52 23.80
N THR A 247 9.45 -9.04 22.67
CA THR A 247 9.12 -8.28 21.46
C THR A 247 7.81 -7.51 21.66
N GLN A 248 7.90 -6.18 21.73
CA GLN A 248 6.75 -5.27 21.68
C GLN A 248 6.72 -4.57 20.33
N TYR A 249 5.58 -3.99 19.96
CA TYR A 249 5.44 -3.23 18.71
C TYR A 249 4.87 -1.85 19.00
N LYS A 250 5.22 -0.87 18.16
CA LYS A 250 4.57 0.44 18.19
C LYS A 250 3.09 0.33 17.84
N GLU A 251 2.29 1.20 18.42
CA GLU A 251 0.85 1.31 18.10
C GLU A 251 0.58 1.95 16.74
N VAL A 252 1.60 2.60 16.16
CA VAL A 252 1.53 3.23 14.83
C VAL A 252 2.49 2.54 13.86
N PRO A 253 2.08 2.37 12.58
CA PRO A 253 2.94 1.80 11.56
C PRO A 253 4.21 2.64 11.32
N ALA A 254 5.26 1.97 10.84
CA ALA A 254 6.50 2.57 10.40
C ALA A 254 6.25 3.59 9.29
N LYS A 255 6.96 4.72 9.34
CA LYS A 255 6.91 5.72 8.27
C LYS A 255 7.78 5.28 7.09
N THR A 256 7.16 4.76 6.04
CA THR A 256 7.79 4.32 4.80
C THR A 256 7.00 4.85 3.60
N SER A 257 7.57 4.79 2.39
CA SER A 257 6.82 5.15 1.18
C SER A 257 5.57 4.27 0.99
N ALA A 258 5.63 3.00 1.38
CA ALA A 258 4.47 2.11 1.39
C ALA A 258 3.40 2.56 2.40
N ALA A 259 3.80 3.17 3.53
CA ALA A 259 2.87 3.74 4.49
C ALA A 259 2.09 4.91 3.91
N ASP A 260 2.73 5.79 3.14
CA ASP A 260 2.08 6.94 2.52
C ASP A 260 0.99 6.48 1.51
N PHE A 261 1.27 5.45 0.70
CA PHE A 261 0.27 4.83 -0.18
C PHE A 261 -0.87 4.16 0.59
N HIS A 262 -0.56 3.49 1.70
CA HIS A 262 -1.57 2.83 2.53
C HIS A 262 -2.47 3.81 3.26
N ASP A 263 -1.93 4.94 3.72
CA ASP A 263 -2.72 6.01 4.32
C ASP A 263 -3.69 6.61 3.26
N ALA A 264 -3.20 6.87 2.04
CA ALA A 264 -4.03 7.31 0.91
C ALA A 264 -5.16 6.31 0.60
N LEU A 265 -4.86 5.00 0.54
CA LEU A 265 -5.85 3.94 0.33
C LEU A 265 -6.91 3.90 1.43
N GLN A 266 -6.50 4.08 2.70
CA GLN A 266 -7.38 4.04 3.86
C GLN A 266 -8.41 5.19 3.85
N TYR A 267 -8.03 6.38 3.38
CA TYR A 267 -8.98 7.49 3.25
C TYR A 267 -10.11 7.18 2.25
N ILE A 268 -9.82 6.41 1.20
CA ILE A 268 -10.84 5.91 0.28
C ILE A 268 -11.71 4.86 0.98
N ALA A 269 -11.07 3.86 1.60
CA ALA A 269 -11.77 2.71 2.21
C ALA A 269 -12.78 3.13 3.28
N THR A 270 -12.47 4.18 4.04
CA THR A 270 -13.33 4.71 5.11
C THR A 270 -14.53 5.51 4.61
N ARG A 271 -14.54 5.91 3.33
CA ARG A 271 -15.56 6.78 2.75
C ARG A 271 -16.27 6.18 1.55
N LEU A 272 -16.27 4.85 1.44
CA LEU A 272 -17.01 4.15 0.38
C LEU A 272 -18.54 4.36 0.49
N ASP A 273 -19.04 4.76 1.66
CA ASP A 273 -20.44 5.11 1.90
C ASP A 273 -20.95 6.31 1.09
N VAL A 274 -20.07 7.26 0.75
CA VAL A 274 -20.45 8.45 -0.02
C VAL A 274 -20.38 8.23 -1.54
N VAL A 275 -19.82 7.10 -1.97
CA VAL A 275 -19.63 6.77 -3.38
C VAL A 275 -20.97 6.34 -3.98
N ARG A 276 -21.49 7.17 -4.89
CA ARG A 276 -22.69 6.83 -5.65
C ARG A 276 -22.28 6.12 -6.93
N VAL A 277 -22.41 4.80 -6.92
CA VAL A 277 -22.30 4.00 -8.15
C VAL A 277 -23.64 4.00 -8.86
N PRO A 278 -23.73 4.48 -10.11
CA PRO A 278 -24.98 4.43 -10.86
C PRO A 278 -25.45 2.98 -10.98
N VAL A 279 -26.60 2.66 -10.38
CA VAL A 279 -27.27 1.36 -10.55
C VAL A 279 -28.09 1.43 -11.83
N ALA A 280 -28.16 0.32 -12.55
CA ALA A 280 -28.69 0.14 -13.90
C ALA A 280 -30.01 0.84 -14.28
N ASP A 281 -30.89 1.11 -13.32
CA ASP A 281 -32.27 1.51 -13.61
C ASP A 281 -32.52 3.03 -13.49
N GLU A 282 -31.52 3.81 -13.08
CA GLU A 282 -31.57 5.26 -13.22
C GLU A 282 -30.89 5.67 -14.53
N GLU A 283 -31.65 5.68 -15.63
CA GLU A 283 -31.35 6.56 -16.74
C GLU A 283 -31.28 7.98 -16.19
N ARG A 284 -30.06 8.46 -15.87
CA ARG A 284 -29.84 9.89 -15.73
C ARG A 284 -30.13 10.48 -17.10
N PRO A 285 -31.16 11.33 -17.27
CA PRO A 285 -31.26 12.10 -18.49
C PRO A 285 -29.98 12.90 -18.59
N LEU A 286 -29.23 12.72 -19.68
CA LEU A 286 -28.14 13.61 -20.06
C LEU A 286 -28.70 15.03 -19.97
N SER A 287 -28.32 15.78 -18.94
CA SER A 287 -28.81 17.13 -18.73
C SER A 287 -28.46 17.93 -19.97
N LYS A 288 -29.49 18.33 -20.72
CA LYS A 288 -29.44 19.33 -21.78
C LYS A 288 -28.90 20.63 -21.20
N ALA A 289 -27.59 20.80 -21.12
CA ALA A 289 -26.96 22.07 -20.85
C ALA A 289 -25.49 21.94 -21.19
N TRP A 290 -25.15 22.00 -22.49
CA TRP A 290 -23.92 22.56 -23.07
C TRP A 290 -24.10 22.53 -24.59
N ARG A 291 -24.98 23.39 -25.12
CA ARG A 291 -24.89 23.88 -26.50
C ARG A 291 -24.62 25.37 -26.40
N PHE A 292 -23.37 25.75 -26.67
CA PHE A 292 -23.08 27.11 -27.08
C PHE A 292 -23.37 27.18 -28.59
N GLU A 293 -24.48 27.84 -28.93
CA GLU A 293 -24.65 28.62 -30.16
C GLU A 293 -25.04 30.04 -29.72
#